data_AF-A0A8C9XW65-F1
#
_entry.id   AF-A0A8C9XW65-F1
#
_cell.length_a   1.000
_cell.length_b   1.000
_cell.length_c   1.000
_cell.angle_alpha   90.00
_cell.angle_beta   90.00
_cell.angle_gamma   90.00
#
_symmetry.space_group_name_H-M   'P 1'
#
loop_
_entity.id
_entity.type
_entity.pdbx_description
1 polymer ?
#
loop_
_entity_poly.entity_id
_entity_poly.type
_entity_poly.pdbx_seq_one_letter_code
_entity_poly.pdbx_strand_id
1 'polypeptide(L)'
;DTNIWLARCVRCPVAYHANDNCMAAGSLVLANNSFLCPNHFTPRKGCKNHEHINVSWCFVCSEGGSLLCCEACPAAFHRECLNIEMPQGSWFCNDCKAGKRPRIKDILWVKWGRYRWWPAEVCLAKDVPNNILRMKHEVGEFPVQFFGSKDFVWTYQARVFPYMEGDTHSIEKMGKGTDAVYKNALTEAAERFRELQAEKEMKQLQEERKSDKKPPPYKPIKVNRPIGKVQIITADLSEIPRCNCKASDENPCGIDSECINRMLMYECHPQVCAAGERCQNQAFTKRQYTPVEIVRTLSCGWGLVGVSDIKKGAFVCEYVGEVIDEEECRARIRHAQENDICNFYMLTLDKDRIIDAGPKGNQARFMNHCCQPNCETQKWTVNGDTRVGLFSLQDIPKGMELNFNYNLECLGNGKTACKCGAPNCSGFLGVRPKNQLSAEKLKLKEGKRKVPMKKKTKQEVTKEREDECFSCGDGGQIVSCKKPGCPKVYHADCLNLAKRPAGRWECPWHQCDICGKEAASFCEMCPNSYCKEHREGMLFISKLDGKLSCSEHDPCGPDPLEPGEIREYDPRAKMSCWAPINPAPRSFCAMCSVFCARIQPDLTLAVGEFDLTHSGRFAPNKQNMSIKRS
;
A
#
# COMPACT_ATOMS: atom_id res chain seq x y z
N ASP A 1 14.71 24.07 28.17
CA ASP A 1 15.72 23.51 29.08
C ASP A 1 15.14 22.43 29.97
N THR A 2 15.46 21.18 29.66
CA THR A 2 15.46 20.07 30.62
C THR A 2 16.64 19.19 30.23
N ASN A 3 17.73 19.24 30.99
CA ASN A 3 18.82 18.28 30.81
C ASN A 3 18.26 16.90 31.16
N ILE A 4 17.99 16.07 30.15
CA ILE A 4 17.50 14.71 30.35
C ILE A 4 18.71 13.87 30.74
N TRP A 5 18.95 13.74 32.03
CA TRP A 5 20.03 12.91 32.57
C TRP A 5 19.83 11.46 32.15
N LEU A 6 20.88 10.86 31.59
CA LEU A 6 20.92 9.44 31.26
C LEU A 6 21.39 8.65 32.48
N ALA A 7 20.55 7.73 32.95
CA ALA A 7 21.00 6.68 33.84
C ALA A 7 21.71 5.58 33.02
N ARG A 8 22.75 4.97 33.58
CA ARG A 8 23.53 3.90 32.91
C ARG A 8 23.49 2.60 33.70
N CYS A 9 23.48 1.47 33.00
CA CYS A 9 23.57 0.16 33.61
C CYS A 9 24.98 -0.09 34.14
N VAL A 10 25.10 -0.57 35.38
CA VAL A 10 26.41 -0.85 36.00
C VAL A 10 27.09 -2.14 35.50
N ARG A 11 26.45 -2.90 34.60
CA ARG A 11 26.97 -4.19 34.07
C ARG A 11 26.97 -4.30 32.53
N CYS A 12 26.44 -3.34 31.78
CA CYS A 12 26.52 -3.33 30.32
C CYS A 12 26.31 -1.91 29.74
N PRO A 13 26.54 -1.68 28.44
CA PRO A 13 26.44 -0.35 27.83
C PRO A 13 25.03 0.29 27.80
N VAL A 14 23.98 -0.40 28.24
CA VAL A 14 22.59 0.08 28.21
C VAL A 14 22.44 1.35 29.05
N ALA A 15 21.79 2.36 28.48
CA ALA A 15 21.41 3.60 29.16
C ALA A 15 19.94 3.93 28.86
N TYR A 16 19.27 4.54 29.83
CA TYR A 16 17.89 5.04 29.69
C TYR A 16 17.83 6.48 30.19
N HIS A 17 16.86 7.27 29.72
CA HIS A 17 16.53 8.52 30.40
C HIS A 17 16.11 8.22 31.84
N ALA A 18 16.60 9.02 32.80
CA ALA A 18 16.31 8.87 34.23
C ALA A 18 14.88 9.33 34.58
N ASN A 19 13.88 8.66 34.02
CA ASN A 19 12.47 8.86 34.33
C ASN A 19 11.70 7.53 34.26
N ASP A 20 10.64 7.41 35.06
CA ASP A 20 9.83 6.19 35.22
C ASP A 20 9.22 5.70 33.88
N ASN A 21 9.01 6.58 32.91
CA ASN A 21 8.37 6.25 31.62
C ASN A 21 9.35 5.71 30.54
N CYS A 22 10.65 5.95 30.69
CA CYS A 22 11.68 5.55 29.72
C CYS A 22 12.51 4.34 30.17
N MET A 23 12.56 4.04 31.47
CA MET A 23 13.28 2.88 31.97
C MET A 23 12.53 1.58 31.63
N ALA A 24 13.28 0.55 31.21
CA ALA A 24 12.72 -0.78 31.03
C ALA A 24 12.23 -1.37 32.36
N ALA A 25 11.07 -2.00 32.34
CA ALA A 25 10.53 -2.75 33.47
C ALA A 25 11.51 -3.83 33.94
N GLY A 26 11.62 -4.00 35.25
CA GLY A 26 12.59 -4.89 35.89
C GLY A 26 13.99 -4.30 36.06
N SER A 27 14.20 -3.04 35.64
CA SER A 27 15.41 -2.29 36.01
C SER A 27 15.41 -1.98 37.51
N LEU A 28 16.49 -2.33 38.22
CA LEU A 28 16.69 -1.95 39.62
C LEU A 28 17.53 -0.66 39.68
N VAL A 29 16.94 0.44 40.13
CA VAL A 29 17.66 1.69 40.41
C VAL A 29 18.55 1.49 41.65
N LEU A 30 19.83 1.87 41.55
CA LEU A 30 20.82 1.68 42.63
C LEU A 30 21.17 3.01 43.30
N ALA A 31 21.43 4.04 42.51
CA ALA A 31 21.70 5.41 42.95
C ALA A 31 21.36 6.40 41.83
N ASN A 32 21.45 7.70 42.09
CA ASN A 32 21.21 8.73 41.08
C ASN A 32 22.09 8.48 39.83
N ASN A 33 21.44 8.31 38.68
CA ASN A 33 22.02 7.98 37.37
C ASN A 33 22.66 6.57 37.22
N SER A 34 22.45 5.63 38.15
CA SER A 34 22.92 4.24 37.99
C SER A 34 21.85 3.20 38.31
N PHE A 35 21.79 2.15 37.50
CA PHE A 35 20.82 1.06 37.65
C PHE A 35 21.40 -0.29 37.21
N LEU A 36 20.68 -1.37 37.46
CA LEU A 36 20.94 -2.69 36.89
C LEU A 36 19.79 -3.06 35.94
N CYS A 37 20.10 -3.22 34.66
CA CYS A 37 19.09 -3.46 33.61
C CYS A 37 18.60 -4.92 33.57
N PRO A 38 17.40 -5.19 33.02
CA PRO A 38 16.83 -6.54 32.95
C PRO A 38 17.62 -7.53 32.07
N ASN A 39 18.58 -7.09 31.25
CA ASN A 39 19.43 -7.99 30.45
C ASN A 39 20.28 -8.95 31.31
N HIS A 40 20.43 -8.68 32.61
CA HIS A 40 21.20 -9.51 33.54
C HIS A 40 20.35 -10.49 34.35
N PHE A 41 19.05 -10.59 34.06
CA PHE A 41 18.17 -11.59 34.64
C PHE A 41 18.56 -13.00 34.19
N THR A 42 18.59 -13.94 35.12
CA THR A 42 18.80 -15.37 34.82
C THR A 42 17.60 -16.16 35.32
N PRO A 43 16.84 -16.84 34.44
CA PRO A 43 15.68 -17.64 34.84
C PRO A 43 16.02 -18.72 35.88
N ARG A 44 15.24 -18.78 36.98
CA ARG A 44 15.38 -19.78 38.04
C ARG A 44 14.97 -21.18 37.54
N LYS A 45 15.90 -22.13 37.55
CA LYS A 45 15.61 -23.55 37.28
C LYS A 45 14.54 -24.07 38.24
N GLY A 46 13.57 -24.83 37.71
CA GLY A 46 12.46 -25.41 38.49
C GLY A 46 11.33 -24.45 38.87
N CYS A 47 11.42 -23.15 38.56
CA CYS A 47 10.31 -22.22 38.78
C CYS A 47 9.41 -22.16 37.53
N LYS A 48 8.18 -22.67 37.63
CA LYS A 48 7.19 -22.73 36.52
C LYS A 48 6.81 -21.39 35.90
N ASN A 49 7.15 -20.27 36.52
CA ASN A 49 6.93 -18.92 35.99
C ASN A 49 8.20 -18.29 35.41
N HIS A 50 9.35 -18.98 35.46
CA HIS A 50 10.61 -18.61 34.81
C HIS A 50 10.91 -19.45 33.56
N GLU A 51 10.14 -20.49 33.24
CA GLU A 51 10.32 -21.23 31.97
C GLU A 51 10.02 -20.28 30.79
N HIS A 52 10.87 -20.29 29.76
CA HIS A 52 10.58 -19.57 28.52
C HIS A 52 9.37 -20.20 27.81
N ILE A 53 8.54 -19.39 27.18
CA ILE A 53 7.39 -19.82 26.39
C ILE A 53 7.37 -19.08 25.06
N ASN A 54 6.76 -19.69 24.04
CA ASN A 54 6.37 -19.02 22.81
C ASN A 54 4.87 -19.22 22.55
N VAL A 55 4.28 -18.32 21.77
CA VAL A 55 2.91 -18.50 21.25
C VAL A 55 2.88 -19.58 20.16
N SER A 56 1.71 -20.14 19.90
CA SER A 56 1.50 -21.16 18.87
C SER A 56 0.96 -20.59 17.54
N TRP A 57 1.15 -19.29 17.31
CA TRP A 57 0.69 -18.58 16.11
C TRP A 57 1.71 -17.53 15.66
N CYS A 58 1.69 -17.19 14.38
CA CYS A 58 2.55 -16.16 13.80
C CYS A 58 2.02 -14.76 14.12
N PHE A 59 2.90 -13.87 14.59
CA PHE A 59 2.57 -12.47 14.86
C PHE A 59 2.24 -11.62 13.62
N VAL A 60 2.44 -12.13 12.40
CA VAL A 60 2.15 -11.42 11.14
C VAL A 60 0.81 -11.85 10.52
N CYS A 61 0.57 -13.16 10.37
CA CYS A 61 -0.67 -13.68 9.75
C CYS A 61 -1.70 -14.23 10.74
N SER A 62 -1.37 -14.35 12.03
CA SER A 62 -2.19 -14.99 13.09
C SER A 62 -2.46 -16.49 12.90
N GLU A 63 -1.80 -17.16 11.95
CA GLU A 63 -1.94 -18.61 11.71
C GLU A 63 -0.90 -19.44 12.48
N GLY A 64 -1.21 -20.71 12.75
CA GLY A 64 -0.27 -21.67 13.33
C GLY A 64 0.67 -22.30 12.28
N GLY A 65 1.41 -23.34 12.68
CA GLY A 65 2.25 -24.13 11.77
C GLY A 65 3.70 -24.22 12.24
N SER A 66 4.63 -24.33 11.28
CA SER A 66 6.06 -24.28 11.57
C SER A 66 6.49 -22.84 11.85
N LEU A 67 6.85 -22.54 13.10
CA LEU A 67 7.13 -21.19 13.56
C LEU A 67 8.57 -21.07 14.08
N LEU A 68 9.20 -19.96 13.73
CA LEU A 68 10.46 -19.49 14.25
C LEU A 68 10.21 -18.75 15.57
N CYS A 69 10.69 -19.34 16.67
CA CYS A 69 10.49 -18.84 18.03
C CYS A 69 11.60 -17.88 18.45
N CYS A 70 11.26 -16.73 19.02
CA CYS A 70 12.23 -15.81 19.62
C CYS A 70 12.74 -16.36 20.97
N GLU A 71 14.06 -16.32 21.20
CA GLU A 71 14.66 -16.76 22.48
C GLU A 71 14.52 -15.75 23.64
N ALA A 72 14.10 -14.51 23.36
CA ALA A 72 14.00 -13.45 24.38
C ALA A 72 12.55 -13.04 24.73
N CYS A 73 11.55 -13.44 23.95
CA CYS A 73 10.14 -13.11 24.20
C CYS A 73 9.20 -14.18 23.62
N PRO A 74 7.89 -14.15 23.96
CA PRO A 74 6.93 -15.13 23.47
C PRO A 74 6.64 -15.11 21.96
N ALA A 75 7.14 -14.12 21.22
CA ALA A 75 6.81 -13.95 19.82
C ALA A 75 7.32 -15.10 18.95
N ALA A 76 6.50 -15.49 17.99
CA ALA A 76 6.77 -16.53 17.01
C ALA A 76 6.27 -16.08 15.63
N PHE A 77 6.95 -16.52 14.57
CA PHE A 77 6.73 -16.03 13.19
C PHE A 77 6.94 -17.14 12.17
N HIS A 78 6.21 -17.14 11.06
CA HIS A 78 6.65 -17.92 9.89
C HIS A 78 7.88 -17.26 9.26
N ARG A 79 8.79 -18.09 8.74
CA ARG A 79 9.99 -17.64 8.02
C ARG A 79 9.60 -16.83 6.77
N GLU A 80 8.55 -17.28 6.10
CA GLU A 80 7.95 -16.70 4.90
C GLU A 80 7.34 -15.32 5.19
N CYS A 81 6.63 -15.17 6.32
CA CYS A 81 6.06 -13.88 6.76
C CYS A 81 7.12 -12.82 7.10
N LEU A 82 8.34 -13.24 7.42
CA LEU A 82 9.48 -12.33 7.65
C LEU A 82 10.35 -12.13 6.41
N ASN A 83 10.11 -12.90 5.34
CA ASN A 83 10.95 -12.96 4.14
C ASN A 83 12.45 -13.15 4.45
N ILE A 84 12.78 -14.13 5.30
CA ILE A 84 14.15 -14.47 5.67
C ILE A 84 14.53 -15.91 5.29
N GLU A 85 15.84 -16.17 5.20
CA GLU A 85 16.37 -17.53 5.18
C GLU A 85 16.28 -18.17 6.58
N MET A 86 16.41 -19.51 6.64
CA MET A 86 16.40 -20.23 7.92
C MET A 86 17.67 -19.86 8.73
N PRO A 87 17.55 -19.22 9.90
CA PRO A 87 18.72 -18.82 10.67
C PRO A 87 19.45 -20.04 11.25
N GLN A 88 20.77 -19.96 11.33
CA GLN A 88 21.59 -20.96 12.02
C GLN A 88 21.74 -20.58 13.49
N GLY A 89 21.31 -21.46 14.40
CA GLY A 89 21.40 -21.24 15.85
C GLY A 89 20.32 -20.31 16.41
N SER A 90 20.68 -19.57 17.46
CA SER A 90 19.77 -18.72 18.24
C SER A 90 19.15 -17.61 17.42
N TRP A 91 17.82 -17.43 17.52
CA TRP A 91 17.10 -16.38 16.80
C TRP A 91 16.34 -15.41 17.73
N PHE A 92 16.39 -14.13 17.36
CA PHE A 92 15.72 -13.03 18.05
C PHE A 92 14.86 -12.24 17.05
N CYS A 93 13.63 -11.94 17.44
CA CYS A 93 12.74 -11.09 16.64
C CYS A 93 13.25 -9.64 16.55
N ASN A 94 12.76 -8.89 15.57
CA ASN A 94 13.20 -7.51 15.30
C ASN A 94 13.06 -6.60 16.53
N ASP A 95 12.00 -6.75 17.32
CA ASP A 95 11.80 -5.99 18.57
C ASP A 95 12.88 -6.30 19.62
N CYS A 96 13.24 -7.57 19.80
CA CYS A 96 14.28 -7.96 20.75
C CYS A 96 15.69 -7.55 20.25
N LYS A 97 15.94 -7.63 18.95
CA LYS A 97 17.18 -7.12 18.32
C LYS A 97 17.32 -5.60 18.47
N ALA A 98 16.23 -4.86 18.31
CA ALA A 98 16.15 -3.42 18.55
C ALA A 98 16.18 -3.05 20.05
N GLY A 99 16.35 -4.01 20.96
CA GLY A 99 16.42 -3.77 22.39
C GLY A 99 15.10 -3.30 23.01
N LYS A 100 13.95 -3.50 22.34
CA LYS A 100 12.64 -3.18 22.94
C LYS A 100 12.41 -4.07 24.16
N ARG A 101 12.10 -3.41 25.27
CA ARG A 101 11.74 -4.01 26.56
C ARG A 101 10.39 -3.42 26.99
N PRO A 102 9.54 -4.16 27.74
CA PRO A 102 8.38 -3.57 28.37
C PRO A 102 8.77 -2.39 29.27
N ARG A 103 7.94 -1.35 29.35
CA ARG A 103 8.14 -0.20 30.24
C ARG A 103 6.98 -0.08 31.23
N ILE A 104 7.16 0.77 32.22
CA ILE A 104 6.12 1.15 33.17
C ILE A 104 4.92 1.75 32.41
N LYS A 105 3.70 1.44 32.85
CA LYS A 105 2.42 1.72 32.17
C LYS A 105 2.21 1.06 30.80
N ASP A 106 3.14 0.28 30.25
CA ASP A 106 2.82 -0.49 29.04
C ASP A 106 1.76 -1.55 29.39
N ILE A 107 0.76 -1.72 28.53
CA ILE A 107 -0.26 -2.77 28.64
C ILE A 107 0.24 -3.99 27.87
N LEU A 108 0.19 -5.14 28.53
CA LEU A 108 0.79 -6.38 28.05
C LEU A 108 -0.20 -7.54 28.15
N TRP A 109 -0.07 -8.48 27.23
CA TRP A 109 -0.56 -9.84 27.43
C TRP A 109 0.42 -10.61 28.29
N VAL A 110 -0.06 -11.21 29.38
CA VAL A 110 0.77 -11.92 30.36
C VAL A 110 0.33 -13.38 30.48
N LYS A 111 1.29 -14.31 30.49
CA LYS A 111 1.05 -15.74 30.72
C LYS A 111 1.49 -16.18 32.11
N TRP A 112 0.53 -16.31 33.02
CA TRP A 112 0.77 -16.86 34.36
C TRP A 112 0.39 -18.34 34.44
N GLY A 113 1.35 -19.20 34.84
CA GLY A 113 1.13 -20.65 34.96
C GLY A 113 0.35 -21.29 33.80
N ARG A 114 -0.73 -22.01 34.13
CA ARG A 114 -1.64 -22.66 33.17
C ARG A 114 -2.82 -21.80 32.73
N TYR A 115 -3.00 -20.59 33.25
CA TYR A 115 -4.08 -19.70 32.86
C TYR A 115 -3.93 -19.23 31.40
N ARG A 116 -5.01 -18.71 30.82
CA ARG A 116 -4.97 -18.07 29.50
C ARG A 116 -4.05 -16.83 29.53
N TRP A 117 -3.67 -16.35 28.34
CA TRP A 117 -3.13 -15.00 28.21
C TRP A 117 -4.16 -14.00 28.75
N TRP A 118 -3.72 -13.09 29.61
CA TRP A 118 -4.59 -12.11 30.28
C TRP A 118 -3.95 -10.72 30.21
N PRO A 119 -4.72 -9.64 29.94
CA PRO A 119 -4.16 -8.30 29.86
C PRO A 119 -3.79 -7.74 31.24
N ALA A 120 -2.66 -7.05 31.34
CA ALA A 120 -2.19 -6.41 32.55
C ALA A 120 -1.43 -5.10 32.26
N GLU A 121 -1.45 -4.13 33.19
CA GLU A 121 -0.61 -2.92 33.14
C GLU A 121 0.68 -3.15 33.96
N VAL A 122 1.82 -2.69 33.46
CA VAL A 122 3.09 -2.73 34.21
C VAL A 122 3.11 -1.64 35.29
N CYS A 123 3.25 -2.05 36.55
CA CYS A 123 3.24 -1.15 37.69
C CYS A 123 4.66 -0.71 38.09
N LEU A 124 4.78 0.41 38.79
CA LEU A 124 5.98 0.72 39.57
C LEU A 124 5.93 -0.10 40.86
N ALA A 125 7.08 -0.63 41.30
CA ALA A 125 7.17 -1.37 42.55
C ALA A 125 6.61 -0.58 43.75
N LYS A 126 6.77 0.75 43.78
CA LYS A 126 6.26 1.63 44.84
C LYS A 126 4.72 1.66 44.96
N ASP A 127 4.01 1.33 43.88
CA ASP A 127 2.54 1.35 43.80
C ASP A 127 1.91 -0.03 44.08
N VAL A 128 2.75 -1.06 44.34
CA VAL A 128 2.32 -2.45 44.56
C VAL A 128 2.01 -2.71 46.03
N PRO A 129 0.94 -3.45 46.36
CA PRO A 129 0.63 -3.82 47.75
C PRO A 129 1.78 -4.50 48.51
N ASN A 130 1.96 -4.13 49.78
CA ASN A 130 3.08 -4.56 50.64
C ASN A 130 3.25 -6.10 50.74
N ASN A 131 2.16 -6.87 50.68
CA ASN A 131 2.20 -8.34 50.66
C ASN A 131 2.84 -8.89 49.38
N ILE A 132 2.61 -8.24 48.24
CA ILE A 132 3.16 -8.62 46.94
C ILE A 132 4.61 -8.14 46.79
N LEU A 133 4.94 -6.96 47.31
CA LEU A 133 6.32 -6.46 47.40
C LEU A 133 7.25 -7.38 48.20
N ARG A 134 6.73 -8.05 49.23
CA ARG A 134 7.47 -9.01 50.06
C ARG A 134 7.63 -10.39 49.41
N MET A 135 7.01 -10.65 48.27
CA MET A 135 7.23 -11.91 47.53
C MET A 135 8.65 -11.95 46.97
N LYS A 136 9.27 -13.13 46.97
CA LYS A 136 10.63 -13.32 46.44
C LYS A 136 10.67 -13.05 44.93
N HIS A 137 11.34 -11.98 44.54
CA HIS A 137 11.59 -11.58 43.16
C HIS A 137 13.08 -11.25 42.94
N GLU A 138 13.52 -11.22 41.69
CA GLU A 138 14.90 -10.96 41.26
C GLU A 138 14.97 -9.80 40.24
N VAL A 139 16.15 -9.22 40.04
CA VAL A 139 16.33 -8.09 39.13
C VAL A 139 16.05 -8.53 37.69
N GLY A 140 15.11 -7.84 37.04
CA GLY A 140 14.56 -8.18 35.73
C GLY A 140 13.16 -8.79 35.78
N GLU A 141 12.68 -9.22 36.96
CA GLU A 141 11.25 -9.36 37.22
C GLU A 141 10.62 -7.99 37.48
N PHE A 142 9.36 -7.81 37.09
CA PHE A 142 8.58 -6.60 37.33
C PHE A 142 7.14 -6.94 37.70
N PRO A 143 6.48 -6.08 38.48
CA PRO A 143 5.10 -6.29 38.88
C PRO A 143 4.15 -5.85 37.76
N VAL A 144 3.11 -6.63 37.54
CA VAL A 144 1.99 -6.29 36.66
C VAL A 144 0.68 -6.44 37.43
N GLN A 145 -0.29 -5.56 37.16
CA GLN A 145 -1.66 -5.67 37.67
C GLN A 145 -2.59 -6.16 36.56
N PHE A 146 -3.29 -7.26 36.79
CA PHE A 146 -4.26 -7.78 35.84
C PHE A 146 -5.51 -6.91 35.78
N PHE A 147 -5.97 -6.59 34.57
CA PHE A 147 -7.28 -5.98 34.37
C PHE A 147 -8.39 -6.95 34.78
N GLY A 148 -9.56 -6.43 35.17
CA GLY A 148 -10.69 -7.19 35.68
C GLY A 148 -10.51 -7.68 37.12
N SER A 149 -9.55 -8.57 37.39
CA SER A 149 -9.36 -9.16 38.73
C SER A 149 -8.59 -8.26 39.70
N LYS A 150 -7.79 -7.32 39.18
CA LYS A 150 -6.91 -6.40 39.94
C LYS A 150 -5.80 -7.09 40.75
N ASP A 151 -5.59 -8.39 40.55
CA ASP A 151 -4.50 -9.16 41.14
C ASP A 151 -3.13 -8.67 40.62
N PHE A 152 -2.10 -8.82 41.45
CA PHE A 152 -0.72 -8.47 41.09
C PHE A 152 0.16 -9.72 41.05
N VAL A 153 1.05 -9.80 40.06
CA VAL A 153 2.10 -10.82 39.99
C VAL A 153 3.43 -10.22 39.55
N TRP A 154 4.53 -10.82 40.01
CA TRP A 154 5.85 -10.61 39.45
C TRP A 154 6.03 -11.48 38.21
N THR A 155 6.43 -10.87 37.09
CA THR A 155 6.66 -11.55 35.80
C THR A 155 7.92 -11.00 35.14
N TYR A 156 8.33 -11.58 34.00
CA TYR A 156 9.50 -11.13 33.25
C TYR A 156 9.24 -11.21 31.74
N GLN A 157 10.16 -10.68 30.93
CA GLN A 157 9.92 -10.46 29.49
C GLN A 157 9.48 -11.70 28.70
N ALA A 158 10.06 -12.89 28.94
CA ALA A 158 9.67 -14.08 28.16
C ALA A 158 8.32 -14.68 28.57
N ARG A 159 7.54 -13.98 29.41
CA ARG A 159 6.15 -14.30 29.77
C ARG A 159 5.14 -13.27 29.30
N VAL A 160 5.58 -12.24 28.57
CA VAL A 160 4.75 -11.11 28.18
C VAL A 160 4.99 -10.66 26.74
N PHE A 161 3.97 -10.10 26.09
CA PHE A 161 4.10 -9.36 24.84
C PHE A 161 3.16 -8.15 24.82
N PRO A 162 3.40 -7.11 24.00
CA PRO A 162 2.58 -5.90 23.98
C PRO A 162 1.11 -6.18 23.62
N TYR A 163 0.20 -5.45 24.25
CA TYR A 163 -1.20 -5.34 23.80
C TYR A 163 -1.29 -4.40 22.60
N MET A 164 -2.14 -4.72 21.62
CA MET A 164 -2.22 -4.04 20.33
C MET A 164 -3.64 -3.54 20.04
N GLU A 165 -3.74 -2.52 19.17
CA GLU A 165 -5.03 -2.07 18.67
C GLU A 165 -5.71 -3.17 17.83
N GLY A 166 -6.98 -3.47 18.13
CA GLY A 166 -7.73 -4.57 17.49
C GLY A 166 -7.78 -5.88 18.30
N ASP A 167 -7.02 -6.03 19.39
CA ASP A 167 -7.07 -7.22 20.25
C ASP A 167 -8.48 -7.48 20.86
N THR A 168 -9.30 -6.43 20.90
CA THR A 168 -10.72 -6.44 21.30
C THR A 168 -11.65 -7.24 20.37
N HIS A 169 -11.29 -7.48 19.10
CA HIS A 169 -12.13 -8.24 18.16
C HIS A 169 -12.35 -9.71 18.57
N SER A 170 -11.60 -10.17 19.57
CA SER A 170 -11.81 -11.44 20.26
C SER A 170 -13.17 -11.49 20.99
N ILE A 171 -13.67 -10.36 21.49
CA ILE A 171 -14.83 -10.29 22.41
C ILE A 171 -16.12 -10.76 21.74
N GLU A 172 -16.37 -10.35 20.49
CA GLU A 172 -17.62 -10.67 19.76
C GLU A 172 -17.75 -12.18 19.44
N LYS A 173 -16.62 -12.89 19.36
CA LYS A 173 -16.57 -14.34 19.08
C LYS A 173 -16.77 -15.20 20.35
N MET A 174 -16.88 -14.59 21.53
CA MET A 174 -16.97 -15.31 22.80
C MET A 174 -18.40 -15.74 23.16
N GLY A 175 -18.65 -17.05 23.06
CA GLY A 175 -19.93 -17.66 23.40
C GLY A 175 -20.39 -17.46 24.86
N LYS A 176 -21.66 -17.79 25.13
CA LYS A 176 -22.41 -17.52 26.38
C LYS A 176 -21.85 -18.14 27.69
N GLY A 177 -20.70 -18.80 27.68
CA GLY A 177 -20.05 -19.40 28.85
C GLY A 177 -18.69 -18.77 29.22
N THR A 178 -18.39 -17.57 28.73
CA THR A 178 -17.12 -16.88 28.99
C THR A 178 -17.18 -16.02 30.25
N ASP A 179 -16.18 -16.21 31.12
CA ASP A 179 -15.96 -15.53 32.39
C ASP A 179 -16.17 -14.00 32.28
N ALA A 180 -17.04 -13.47 33.15
CA ALA A 180 -17.37 -12.05 33.21
C ALA A 180 -16.16 -11.20 33.62
N VAL A 181 -15.29 -11.71 34.48
CA VAL A 181 -14.06 -11.01 34.91
C VAL A 181 -13.10 -10.86 33.72
N TYR A 182 -12.99 -11.88 32.88
CA TYR A 182 -12.18 -11.82 31.67
C TYR A 182 -12.73 -10.84 30.62
N LYS A 183 -14.06 -10.76 30.47
CA LYS A 183 -14.67 -9.75 29.58
C LYS A 183 -14.40 -8.33 30.07
N ASN A 184 -14.61 -8.09 31.36
CA ASN A 184 -14.30 -6.79 31.96
C ASN A 184 -12.81 -6.44 31.78
N ALA A 185 -11.91 -7.40 31.98
CA ALA A 185 -10.48 -7.22 31.77
C ALA A 185 -10.11 -6.74 30.36
N LEU A 186 -10.78 -7.26 29.32
CA LEU A 186 -10.55 -6.82 27.94
C LEU A 186 -11.09 -5.42 27.67
N THR A 187 -12.25 -5.05 28.25
CA THR A 187 -12.81 -3.70 28.13
C THR A 187 -11.92 -2.67 28.83
N GLU A 188 -11.56 -2.91 30.10
CA GLU A 188 -10.69 -2.02 30.87
C GLU A 188 -9.32 -1.83 30.19
N ALA A 189 -8.72 -2.91 29.68
CA ALA A 189 -7.45 -2.84 28.95
C ALA A 189 -7.57 -1.99 27.68
N ALA A 190 -8.66 -2.10 26.93
CA ALA A 190 -8.89 -1.33 25.70
C ALA A 190 -9.24 0.15 25.96
N GLU A 191 -9.88 0.47 27.07
CA GLU A 191 -10.07 1.84 27.54
C GLU A 191 -8.74 2.45 27.95
N ARG A 192 -8.00 1.79 28.84
CA ARG A 192 -6.68 2.24 29.31
C ARG A 192 -5.65 2.37 28.18
N PHE A 193 -5.69 1.49 27.18
CA PHE A 193 -4.82 1.57 26.00
C PHE A 193 -5.11 2.82 25.17
N ARG A 194 -6.39 3.19 24.98
CA ARG A 194 -6.77 4.43 24.28
C ARG A 194 -6.37 5.67 25.06
N GLU A 195 -6.55 5.69 26.38
CA GLU A 195 -6.06 6.78 27.24
C GLU A 195 -4.54 6.97 27.10
N LEU A 196 -3.75 5.89 27.23
CA LEU A 196 -2.29 5.95 27.14
C LEU A 196 -1.80 6.37 25.75
N GLN A 197 -2.52 6.02 24.67
CA GLN A 197 -2.23 6.53 23.33
C GLN A 197 -2.51 8.03 23.24
N ALA A 198 -3.65 8.51 23.74
CA ALA A 198 -4.00 9.93 23.76
C ALA A 198 -3.03 10.76 24.65
N GLU A 199 -2.61 10.23 25.80
CA GLU A 199 -1.56 10.83 26.66
C GLU A 199 -0.24 10.96 25.89
N LYS A 200 0.19 9.91 25.18
CA LYS A 200 1.43 9.89 24.38
C LYS A 200 1.35 10.88 23.22
N GLU A 201 0.24 10.90 22.47
CA GLU A 201 0.00 11.84 21.36
C GLU A 201 -0.04 13.29 21.86
N MET A 202 -0.78 13.59 22.92
CA MET A 202 -0.85 14.94 23.47
C MET A 202 0.50 15.41 24.02
N LYS A 203 1.29 14.52 24.64
CA LYS A 203 2.65 14.85 25.08
C LYS A 203 3.58 15.09 23.89
N GLN A 204 3.54 14.25 22.86
CA GLN A 204 4.30 14.42 21.62
C GLN A 204 3.96 15.76 20.96
N LEU A 205 2.67 16.10 20.83
CA LEU A 205 2.20 17.40 20.35
C LEU A 205 2.74 18.58 21.18
N GLN A 206 2.85 18.44 22.50
CA GLN A 206 3.43 19.48 23.37
C GLN A 206 4.95 19.61 23.23
N GLU A 207 5.67 18.53 22.96
CA GLU A 207 7.12 18.52 22.74
C GLU A 207 7.46 19.02 21.32
N GLU A 208 6.73 18.59 20.30
CA GLU A 208 6.84 19.09 18.92
C GLU A 208 6.53 20.58 18.83
N ARG A 209 5.49 21.09 19.52
CA ARG A 209 5.21 22.54 19.63
C ARG A 209 6.33 23.34 20.30
N LYS A 210 7.23 22.70 21.06
CA LYS A 210 8.42 23.34 21.67
C LYS A 210 9.67 23.21 20.79
N SER A 211 9.78 22.14 20.02
CA SER A 211 10.88 21.86 19.09
C SER A 211 10.78 22.67 17.79
N ASP A 212 9.64 22.60 17.11
CA ASP A 212 9.55 22.88 15.67
C ASP A 212 8.98 24.27 15.39
N LYS A 213 9.79 25.32 15.64
CA LYS A 213 9.41 26.69 15.21
C LYS A 213 9.47 26.89 13.69
N LYS A 214 10.10 25.99 12.93
CA LYS A 214 10.26 26.05 11.46
C LYS A 214 10.28 24.64 10.87
N PRO A 215 9.79 24.44 9.62
CA PRO A 215 9.92 23.17 8.92
C PRO A 215 11.38 22.83 8.58
N PRO A 216 11.69 21.56 8.29
CA PRO A 216 13.01 21.15 7.79
C PRO A 216 13.46 21.97 6.58
N PRO A 217 14.78 22.26 6.44
CA PRO A 217 15.28 23.10 5.37
C PRO A 217 15.06 22.45 4.00
N TYR A 218 14.53 23.23 3.06
CA TYR A 218 14.39 22.89 1.65
C TYR A 218 14.79 24.11 0.80
N LYS A 219 15.16 23.92 -0.46
CA LYS A 219 15.53 25.03 -1.35
C LYS A 219 14.29 25.57 -2.08
N PRO A 220 13.87 26.83 -1.85
CA PRO A 220 12.72 27.40 -2.56
C PRO A 220 13.05 27.60 -4.05
N ILE A 221 12.16 27.13 -4.93
CA ILE A 221 12.23 27.32 -6.39
C ILE A 221 10.88 27.85 -6.93
N LYS A 222 10.94 28.53 -8.09
CA LYS A 222 9.77 29.17 -8.73
C LYS A 222 9.22 28.41 -9.94
N VAL A 223 10.00 27.47 -10.46
CA VAL A 223 9.73 26.65 -11.66
C VAL A 223 10.43 25.31 -11.49
N ASN A 224 9.95 24.28 -12.18
CA ASN A 224 10.53 22.95 -12.21
C ASN A 224 12.01 22.95 -12.64
N ARG A 225 12.78 21.98 -12.12
CA ARG A 225 14.22 21.83 -12.39
C ARG A 225 14.52 20.42 -12.89
N PRO A 226 14.79 20.20 -14.19
CA PRO A 226 15.16 18.88 -14.69
C PRO A 226 16.49 18.42 -14.09
N ILE A 227 16.60 17.13 -13.84
CA ILE A 227 17.79 16.44 -13.31
C ILE A 227 18.12 15.25 -14.21
N GLY A 228 19.41 14.95 -14.36
CA GLY A 228 19.87 13.81 -15.14
C GLY A 228 19.53 13.95 -16.63
N LYS A 229 18.80 12.97 -17.17
CA LYS A 229 18.43 12.86 -18.59
C LYS A 229 17.16 13.62 -18.96
N VAL A 230 16.37 14.07 -17.97
CA VAL A 230 15.08 14.73 -18.18
C VAL A 230 15.28 16.09 -18.87
N GLN A 231 14.38 16.43 -19.80
CA GLN A 231 14.34 17.73 -20.47
C GLN A 231 13.00 18.43 -20.25
N ILE A 232 13.03 19.77 -20.25
CA ILE A 232 11.83 20.61 -20.36
C ILE A 232 11.50 20.74 -21.83
N ILE A 233 10.23 20.54 -22.18
CA ILE A 233 9.73 20.71 -23.55
C ILE A 233 9.32 22.18 -23.72
N THR A 234 9.66 22.79 -24.86
CA THR A 234 9.18 24.14 -25.20
C THR A 234 8.64 24.12 -26.61
N ALA A 235 7.35 24.44 -26.75
CA ALA A 235 6.68 24.53 -28.04
C ALA A 235 6.97 25.87 -28.74
N ASP A 236 7.02 25.84 -30.07
CA ASP A 236 7.08 27.05 -30.88
C ASP A 236 5.74 27.79 -30.88
N LEU A 237 5.76 29.10 -31.12
CA LEU A 237 4.55 29.94 -31.12
C LEU A 237 3.46 29.48 -32.11
N SER A 238 3.84 28.74 -33.16
CA SER A 238 2.94 28.12 -34.13
C SER A 238 2.20 26.89 -33.61
N GLU A 239 2.73 26.21 -32.60
CA GLU A 239 2.15 25.01 -32.00
C GLU A 239 1.18 25.33 -30.86
N ILE A 240 1.23 26.56 -30.34
CA ILE A 240 0.35 27.02 -29.26
C ILE A 240 -1.08 27.26 -29.79
N PRO A 241 -2.11 26.60 -29.25
CA PRO A 241 -3.48 26.78 -29.73
C PRO A 241 -4.02 28.19 -29.42
N ARG A 242 -4.66 28.82 -30.42
CA ARG A 242 -5.39 30.08 -30.24
C ARG A 242 -6.82 29.81 -29.76
N CYS A 243 -7.22 30.45 -28.66
CA CYS A 243 -8.59 30.36 -28.15
C CYS A 243 -9.60 31.16 -29.00
N ASN A 244 -10.88 30.88 -28.79
CA ASN A 244 -12.05 31.54 -29.37
C ASN A 244 -12.43 32.91 -28.76
N CYS A 245 -11.90 33.28 -27.58
CA CYS A 245 -12.22 34.55 -26.91
C CYS A 245 -11.70 35.79 -27.65
N LYS A 246 -12.34 36.94 -27.42
CA LYS A 246 -12.02 38.23 -28.05
C LYS A 246 -11.60 39.27 -27.03
N ALA A 247 -10.81 40.26 -27.45
CA ALA A 247 -10.46 41.42 -26.62
C ALA A 247 -11.66 42.29 -26.21
N SER A 248 -12.84 42.11 -26.83
CA SER A 248 -14.09 42.79 -26.51
C SER A 248 -14.83 42.20 -25.32
N ASP A 249 -14.53 40.96 -24.93
CA ASP A 249 -15.29 40.25 -23.91
C ASP A 249 -15.08 40.92 -22.53
N GLU A 250 -16.01 40.74 -21.59
CA GLU A 250 -15.90 41.35 -20.25
C GLU A 250 -14.72 40.75 -19.47
N ASN A 251 -14.67 39.42 -19.38
CA ASN A 251 -13.62 38.65 -18.72
C ASN A 251 -13.01 37.62 -19.69
N PRO A 252 -12.20 38.06 -20.67
CA PRO A 252 -11.70 37.19 -21.73
C PRO A 252 -10.76 36.12 -21.16
N CYS A 253 -11.07 34.86 -21.46
CA CYS A 253 -10.42 33.68 -20.90
C CYS A 253 -10.51 33.57 -19.36
N GLY A 254 -11.48 34.25 -18.73
CA GLY A 254 -11.81 34.10 -17.30
C GLY A 254 -12.32 32.71 -16.94
N ILE A 255 -12.55 32.46 -15.65
CA ILE A 255 -13.02 31.16 -15.14
C ILE A 255 -14.38 30.79 -15.75
N ASP A 256 -15.32 31.72 -15.76
CA ASP A 256 -16.69 31.53 -16.27
C ASP A 256 -16.83 31.79 -17.79
N SER A 257 -15.72 31.83 -18.53
CA SER A 257 -15.74 32.06 -19.98
C SER A 257 -15.73 30.75 -20.78
N GLU A 258 -16.36 30.74 -21.95
CA GLU A 258 -16.35 29.62 -22.90
C GLU A 258 -15.00 29.47 -23.64
N CYS A 259 -13.88 29.69 -22.94
CA CYS A 259 -12.55 29.66 -23.50
C CYS A 259 -12.10 28.23 -23.77
N ILE A 260 -12.01 27.84 -25.04
CA ILE A 260 -11.64 26.49 -25.45
C ILE A 260 -10.30 26.03 -24.87
N ASN A 261 -9.30 26.92 -24.77
CA ASN A 261 -8.02 26.60 -24.15
C ASN A 261 -8.19 26.24 -22.67
N ARG A 262 -8.95 27.04 -21.90
CA ARG A 262 -9.23 26.75 -20.47
C ARG A 262 -9.98 25.43 -20.32
N MET A 263 -10.98 25.17 -21.15
CA MET A 263 -11.76 23.91 -21.12
C MET A 263 -10.90 22.67 -21.41
N LEU A 264 -9.85 22.82 -22.22
CA LEU A 264 -8.90 21.77 -22.58
C LEU A 264 -7.63 21.75 -21.72
N MET A 265 -7.57 22.54 -20.63
CA MET A 265 -6.41 22.68 -19.74
C MET A 265 -5.12 23.20 -20.42
N TYR A 266 -5.25 24.07 -21.42
CA TYR A 266 -4.14 24.81 -22.04
C TYR A 266 -4.06 26.23 -21.47
N GLU A 267 -2.86 26.68 -21.09
CA GLU A 267 -2.59 28.09 -20.81
C GLU A 267 -2.52 28.90 -22.12
N CYS A 268 -3.08 30.11 -22.14
CA CYS A 268 -3.04 30.98 -23.31
C CYS A 268 -1.70 31.73 -23.37
N HIS A 269 -1.01 31.71 -24.52
CA HIS A 269 0.17 32.56 -24.70
C HIS A 269 -0.21 34.01 -25.06
N PRO A 270 0.39 35.04 -24.43
CA PRO A 270 0.00 36.45 -24.62
C PRO A 270 0.12 36.94 -26.07
N GLN A 271 1.08 36.42 -26.84
CA GLN A 271 1.26 36.79 -28.25
C GLN A 271 0.33 36.05 -29.22
N VAL A 272 -0.35 34.99 -28.78
CA VAL A 272 -1.20 34.13 -29.63
C VAL A 272 -2.69 34.39 -29.39
N CYS A 273 -3.05 34.70 -28.14
CA CYS A 273 -4.42 35.00 -27.72
C CYS A 273 -4.91 36.34 -28.26
N ALA A 274 -6.09 36.35 -28.90
CA ALA A 274 -6.69 37.57 -29.44
C ALA A 274 -7.12 38.59 -28.37
N ALA A 275 -7.15 38.21 -27.09
CA ALA A 275 -7.37 39.12 -25.96
C ALA A 275 -6.07 39.82 -25.46
N GLY A 276 -4.89 39.40 -25.94
CA GLY A 276 -3.60 39.97 -25.54
C GLY A 276 -3.43 40.02 -24.02
N GLU A 277 -3.04 41.19 -23.50
CA GLU A 277 -2.85 41.42 -22.05
C GLU A 277 -4.13 41.34 -21.21
N ARG A 278 -5.33 41.45 -21.81
CA ARG A 278 -6.59 41.26 -21.06
C ARG A 278 -6.86 39.79 -20.72
N CYS A 279 -6.15 38.84 -21.34
CA CYS A 279 -6.35 37.41 -21.16
C CYS A 279 -6.14 36.97 -19.69
N GLN A 280 -7.17 36.39 -19.08
CA GLN A 280 -7.15 35.91 -17.70
C GLN A 280 -6.71 34.43 -17.57
N ASN A 281 -6.25 33.79 -18.65
CA ASN A 281 -5.78 32.40 -18.67
C ASN A 281 -4.25 32.32 -18.85
N GLN A 282 -3.51 32.88 -17.89
CA GLN A 282 -2.03 33.00 -17.87
C GLN A 282 -1.44 32.75 -16.47
N ALA A 283 -2.16 32.00 -15.63
CA ALA A 283 -1.94 31.92 -14.19
C ALA A 283 -0.62 31.22 -13.79
N PHE A 284 -0.16 30.21 -14.55
CA PHE A 284 1.10 29.50 -14.31
C PHE A 284 2.29 30.38 -14.67
N THR A 285 2.30 30.98 -15.87
CA THR A 285 3.39 31.86 -16.32
C THR A 285 3.48 33.13 -15.45
N LYS A 286 2.35 33.76 -15.12
CA LYS A 286 2.30 34.94 -14.23
C LYS A 286 2.48 34.56 -12.74
N ARG A 287 2.39 33.28 -12.38
CA ARG A 287 2.44 32.75 -10.99
C ARG A 287 1.48 33.48 -10.04
N GLN A 288 0.23 33.61 -10.48
CA GLN A 288 -0.85 34.27 -9.73
C GLN A 288 -1.40 33.32 -8.65
N TYR A 289 -0.54 32.95 -7.70
CA TYR A 289 -0.88 32.04 -6.61
C TYR A 289 -1.77 32.72 -5.56
N THR A 290 -2.65 31.94 -4.96
CA THR A 290 -3.44 32.37 -3.82
C THR A 290 -2.52 32.55 -2.60
N PRO A 291 -2.65 33.64 -1.81
CA PRO A 291 -1.87 33.84 -0.59
C PRO A 291 -2.12 32.73 0.45
N VAL A 292 -1.03 32.11 0.91
CA VAL A 292 -1.04 30.96 1.81
C VAL A 292 0.02 31.07 2.92
N GLU A 293 -0.25 30.43 4.05
CA GLU A 293 0.64 30.34 5.21
C GLU A 293 0.93 28.88 5.56
N ILE A 294 2.18 28.59 5.96
CA ILE A 294 2.61 27.26 6.42
C ILE A 294 2.31 27.17 7.91
N VAL A 295 1.51 26.18 8.32
CA VAL A 295 1.08 25.97 9.72
C VAL A 295 1.47 24.59 10.20
N ARG A 296 1.50 24.36 11.52
CA ARG A 296 1.70 23.02 12.09
C ARG A 296 0.34 22.35 12.30
N THR A 297 0.11 21.19 11.68
CA THR A 297 -1.06 20.36 11.95
C THR A 297 -0.81 19.48 13.18
N LEU A 298 -1.88 18.87 13.71
CA LEU A 298 -1.78 17.93 14.81
C LEU A 298 -1.12 16.62 14.36
N SER A 299 -1.75 15.90 13.44
CA SER A 299 -1.43 14.50 13.13
C SER A 299 -0.55 14.29 11.88
N CYS A 300 -0.38 15.31 11.03
CA CYS A 300 0.18 15.19 9.68
C CYS A 300 1.44 16.04 9.45
N GLY A 301 2.11 16.53 10.50
CA GLY A 301 3.30 17.37 10.35
C GLY A 301 2.95 18.80 9.96
N TRP A 302 3.66 19.37 8.99
CA TRP A 302 3.41 20.73 8.50
C TRP A 302 2.32 20.73 7.42
N GLY A 303 1.42 21.71 7.48
CA GLY A 303 0.29 21.91 6.59
C GLY A 303 0.31 23.30 5.92
N LEU A 304 -0.67 23.58 5.08
CA LEU A 304 -0.83 24.85 4.37
C LEU A 304 -2.26 25.39 4.56
N VAL A 305 -2.44 26.67 4.83
CA VAL A 305 -3.76 27.32 4.97
C VAL A 305 -3.88 28.55 4.06
N GLY A 306 -5.10 28.89 3.63
CA GLY A 306 -5.37 30.17 2.96
C GLY A 306 -5.43 31.34 3.95
N VAL A 307 -4.75 32.45 3.66
CA VAL A 307 -4.79 33.66 4.53
C VAL A 307 -5.97 34.60 4.23
N SER A 308 -6.75 34.26 3.19
CA SER A 308 -8.03 34.85 2.78
C SER A 308 -8.98 33.73 2.36
N ASP A 309 -10.26 34.06 2.19
CA ASP A 309 -11.22 33.14 1.57
C ASP A 309 -10.80 32.83 0.12
N ILE A 310 -10.96 31.58 -0.29
CA ILE A 310 -10.62 31.08 -1.63
C ILE A 310 -11.92 30.67 -2.31
N LYS A 311 -12.15 31.14 -3.53
CA LYS A 311 -13.35 30.76 -4.32
C LYS A 311 -13.15 29.45 -5.07
N LYS A 312 -14.22 28.68 -5.24
CA LYS A 312 -14.24 27.47 -6.08
C LYS A 312 -13.62 27.75 -7.45
N GLY A 313 -12.79 26.82 -7.94
CA GLY A 313 -12.06 26.94 -9.21
C GLY A 313 -10.85 27.88 -9.19
N ALA A 314 -10.53 28.54 -8.06
CA ALA A 314 -9.35 29.37 -7.96
C ALA A 314 -8.05 28.56 -8.05
N PHE A 315 -7.05 29.15 -8.70
CA PHE A 315 -5.69 28.62 -8.77
C PHE A 315 -4.97 28.88 -7.44
N VAL A 316 -4.74 27.81 -6.68
CA VAL A 316 -4.10 27.90 -5.36
C VAL A 316 -2.61 28.10 -5.52
N CYS A 317 -1.91 27.13 -6.11
CA CYS A 317 -0.50 27.22 -6.45
C CYS A 317 -0.12 26.15 -7.48
N GLU A 318 1.09 26.22 -8.02
CA GLU A 318 1.67 25.15 -8.83
C GLU A 318 2.46 24.17 -7.95
N TYR A 319 2.40 22.86 -8.24
CA TYR A 319 3.28 21.87 -7.62
C TYR A 319 4.61 21.83 -8.37
N VAL A 320 5.67 22.41 -7.78
CA VAL A 320 7.01 22.48 -8.40
C VAL A 320 8.06 21.75 -7.58
N GLY A 321 9.02 21.13 -8.29
CA GLY A 321 10.11 20.36 -7.69
C GLY A 321 11.29 20.16 -8.63
N GLU A 322 12.15 19.21 -8.28
CA GLU A 322 13.07 18.59 -9.24
C GLU A 322 12.29 17.63 -10.14
N VAL A 323 12.56 17.63 -11.45
CA VAL A 323 11.96 16.65 -12.37
C VAL A 323 12.99 15.57 -12.65
N ILE A 324 12.67 14.36 -12.21
CA ILE A 324 13.53 13.17 -12.23
C ILE A 324 12.89 12.06 -13.06
N ASP A 325 13.70 11.11 -13.53
CA ASP A 325 13.23 9.90 -14.19
C ASP A 325 12.88 8.77 -13.19
N GLU A 326 12.34 7.65 -13.67
CA GLU A 326 11.99 6.50 -12.84
C GLU A 326 13.22 5.81 -12.20
N GLU A 327 14.41 5.96 -12.78
CA GLU A 327 15.66 5.39 -12.25
C GLU A 327 16.09 6.13 -10.98
N GLU A 328 16.21 7.46 -11.07
CA GLU A 328 16.50 8.37 -9.97
C GLU A 328 15.40 8.34 -8.90
N CYS A 329 14.12 8.29 -9.30
CA CYS A 329 13.02 8.18 -8.33
C CYS A 329 13.11 6.91 -7.47
N ARG A 330 13.41 5.76 -8.08
CA ARG A 330 13.61 4.50 -7.33
C ARG A 330 14.86 4.56 -6.45
N ALA A 331 15.92 5.24 -6.89
CA ALA A 331 17.11 5.44 -6.06
C ALA A 331 16.81 6.27 -4.80
N ARG A 332 16.09 7.40 -4.94
CA ARG A 332 15.68 8.24 -3.81
C ARG A 332 14.77 7.52 -2.83
N ILE A 333 13.82 6.70 -3.32
CA ILE A 333 12.92 5.93 -2.46
C ILE A 333 13.68 4.86 -1.66
N ARG A 334 14.65 4.14 -2.27
CA ARG A 334 15.49 3.18 -1.53
C ARG A 334 16.30 3.89 -0.44
N HIS A 335 16.96 4.99 -0.78
CA HIS A 335 17.72 5.79 0.19
C HIS A 335 16.84 6.28 1.35
N ALA A 336 15.61 6.74 1.07
CA ALA A 336 14.66 7.14 2.10
C ALA A 336 14.27 5.97 3.02
N GLN A 337 14.03 4.78 2.45
CA GLN A 337 13.69 3.56 3.22
C GLN A 337 14.86 3.05 4.07
N GLU A 338 16.10 3.13 3.57
CA GLU A 338 17.32 2.74 4.28
C GLU A 338 17.66 3.67 5.47
N ASN A 339 17.11 4.90 5.48
CA ASN A 339 17.39 5.93 6.47
C ASN A 339 16.14 6.32 7.29
N ASP A 340 15.10 5.47 7.30
CA ASP A 340 13.82 5.68 8.02
C ASP A 340 13.13 7.04 7.73
N ILE A 341 13.28 7.56 6.50
CA ILE A 341 12.66 8.81 6.05
C ILE A 341 11.24 8.54 5.54
N CYS A 342 10.24 8.93 6.34
CA CYS A 342 8.83 8.67 6.05
C CYS A 342 8.09 9.78 5.25
N ASN A 343 8.77 10.87 4.87
CA ASN A 343 8.17 12.00 4.15
C ASN A 343 8.52 11.95 2.66
N PHE A 344 7.53 11.64 1.81
CA PHE A 344 7.68 11.55 0.36
C PHE A 344 6.95 12.71 -0.33
N TYR A 345 7.60 13.31 -1.34
CA TYR A 345 7.15 14.51 -2.06
C TYR A 345 7.16 14.29 -3.59
N MET A 346 6.96 13.05 -4.02
CA MET A 346 7.00 12.62 -5.42
C MET A 346 5.60 12.63 -6.02
N LEU A 347 5.45 13.19 -7.22
CA LEU A 347 4.20 13.27 -7.98
C LEU A 347 4.48 13.07 -9.49
N THR A 348 3.87 12.05 -10.12
CA THR A 348 4.09 11.74 -11.54
C THR A 348 3.50 12.80 -12.47
N LEU A 349 4.35 13.43 -13.29
CA LEU A 349 3.96 14.41 -14.29
C LEU A 349 3.42 13.72 -15.55
N ASP A 350 4.21 12.80 -16.11
CA ASP A 350 3.87 11.90 -17.20
C ASP A 350 4.89 10.75 -17.23
N LYS A 351 4.92 9.95 -18.31
CA LYS A 351 5.80 8.80 -18.41
C LYS A 351 7.27 9.23 -18.35
N ASP A 352 8.05 8.59 -17.48
CA ASP A 352 9.47 8.89 -17.23
C ASP A 352 9.76 10.32 -16.72
N ARG A 353 8.74 11.08 -16.25
CA ARG A 353 8.93 12.39 -15.57
C ARG A 353 8.14 12.48 -14.27
N ILE A 354 8.86 12.58 -13.16
CA ILE A 354 8.30 12.64 -11.79
C ILE A 354 8.80 13.94 -11.13
N ILE A 355 7.90 14.69 -10.49
CA ILE A 355 8.27 15.88 -9.71
C ILE A 355 8.56 15.46 -8.26
N ASP A 356 9.78 15.66 -7.79
CA ASP A 356 10.18 15.53 -6.38
C ASP A 356 10.35 16.92 -5.75
N ALA A 357 9.39 17.30 -4.90
CA ALA A 357 9.41 18.57 -4.14
C ALA A 357 10.17 18.46 -2.79
N GLY A 358 10.86 17.36 -2.55
CA GLY A 358 11.60 17.08 -1.31
C GLY A 358 12.79 18.02 -1.12
N PRO A 359 13.86 17.92 -1.94
CA PRO A 359 15.06 18.75 -1.80
C PRO A 359 14.85 20.22 -2.22
N LYS A 360 14.08 20.42 -3.30
CA LYS A 360 13.77 21.73 -3.89
C LYS A 360 12.28 21.78 -4.20
N GLY A 361 11.59 22.86 -3.84
CA GLY A 361 10.16 23.01 -4.11
C GLY A 361 9.61 24.38 -3.77
N ASN A 362 8.29 24.55 -3.73
CA ASN A 362 7.62 25.74 -3.21
C ASN A 362 6.73 25.39 -1.98
N GLN A 363 5.74 26.22 -1.66
CA GLN A 363 4.80 25.98 -0.55
C GLN A 363 3.85 24.79 -0.78
N ALA A 364 3.61 24.35 -2.03
CA ALA A 364 2.72 23.24 -2.35
C ALA A 364 3.14 21.91 -1.70
N ARG A 365 4.44 21.74 -1.41
CA ARG A 365 4.99 20.57 -0.70
C ARG A 365 4.42 20.37 0.72
N PHE A 366 3.73 21.37 1.27
CA PHE A 366 3.10 21.33 2.59
C PHE A 366 1.58 21.10 2.52
N MET A 367 0.98 20.89 1.34
CA MET A 367 -0.43 20.50 1.26
C MET A 367 -0.60 19.02 1.56
N ASN A 368 -1.33 18.71 2.63
CA ASN A 368 -1.51 17.34 3.10
C ASN A 368 -2.54 16.54 2.29
N HIS A 369 -2.50 15.23 2.48
CA HIS A 369 -3.48 14.30 1.91
C HIS A 369 -4.83 14.40 2.62
N CYS A 370 -5.92 14.42 1.85
CA CYS A 370 -7.26 14.11 2.37
C CYS A 370 -8.05 13.18 1.44
N CYS A 371 -8.78 12.22 2.02
CA CYS A 371 -9.72 11.35 1.32
C CYS A 371 -11.02 12.07 0.89
N GLN A 372 -11.32 13.22 1.50
CA GLN A 372 -12.39 14.14 1.10
C GLN A 372 -11.79 15.55 0.97
N PRO A 373 -11.05 15.81 -0.12
CA PRO A 373 -10.23 17.01 -0.21
C PRO A 373 -11.03 18.28 -0.53
N ASN A 374 -10.44 19.44 -0.23
CA ASN A 374 -10.95 20.74 -0.70
C ASN A 374 -10.22 21.29 -1.93
N CYS A 375 -9.06 20.71 -2.30
CA CYS A 375 -8.33 21.02 -3.53
C CYS A 375 -8.11 19.75 -4.38
N GLU A 376 -7.86 19.94 -5.67
CA GLU A 376 -7.45 18.89 -6.61
C GLU A 376 -6.22 19.32 -7.42
N THR A 377 -5.49 18.33 -7.94
CA THR A 377 -4.39 18.51 -8.88
C THR A 377 -4.89 18.37 -10.31
N GLN A 378 -4.65 19.38 -11.15
CA GLN A 378 -4.95 19.35 -12.59
C GLN A 378 -3.64 19.41 -13.39
N LYS A 379 -3.54 18.60 -14.44
CA LYS A 379 -2.44 18.68 -15.42
C LYS A 379 -2.82 19.70 -16.50
N TRP A 380 -1.95 20.66 -16.73
CA TRP A 380 -2.13 21.75 -17.69
C TRP A 380 -0.97 21.81 -18.66
N THR A 381 -1.24 22.10 -19.94
CA THR A 381 -0.20 22.33 -20.95
C THR A 381 0.14 23.82 -21.01
N VAL A 382 1.40 24.16 -20.75
CA VAL A 382 1.90 25.53 -20.65
C VAL A 382 3.16 25.67 -21.50
N ASN A 383 3.08 26.44 -22.59
CA ASN A 383 4.15 26.63 -23.58
C ASN A 383 4.74 25.30 -24.10
N GLY A 384 3.90 24.27 -24.27
CA GLY A 384 4.29 22.94 -24.76
C GLY A 384 4.62 21.92 -23.67
N ASP A 385 4.87 22.33 -22.42
CA ASP A 385 5.17 21.39 -21.34
C ASP A 385 3.97 21.12 -20.42
N THR A 386 3.92 19.90 -19.87
CA THR A 386 2.96 19.53 -18.83
C THR A 386 3.37 20.19 -17.51
N ARG A 387 2.42 20.80 -16.79
CA ARG A 387 2.59 21.36 -15.45
C ARG A 387 1.43 20.94 -14.54
N VAL A 388 1.66 20.89 -13.23
CA VAL A 388 0.64 20.47 -12.25
C VAL A 388 0.20 21.67 -11.42
N GLY A 389 -1.06 22.07 -11.58
CA GLY A 389 -1.69 23.11 -10.79
C GLY A 389 -2.59 22.53 -9.71
N LEU A 390 -2.67 23.21 -8.57
CA LEU A 390 -3.62 22.93 -7.50
C LEU A 390 -4.77 23.92 -7.56
N PHE A 391 -5.99 23.41 -7.62
CA PHE A 391 -7.23 24.20 -7.77
C PHE A 391 -8.22 23.82 -6.68
N SER A 392 -9.00 24.79 -6.20
CA SER A 392 -10.01 24.54 -5.15
C SER A 392 -11.30 23.94 -5.72
N LEU A 393 -11.77 22.84 -5.14
CA LEU A 393 -13.00 22.13 -5.51
C LEU A 393 -14.29 22.85 -5.06
N GLN A 394 -14.16 23.72 -4.05
CA GLN A 394 -15.25 24.42 -3.37
C GLN A 394 -14.76 25.79 -2.87
N ASP A 395 -15.67 26.61 -2.34
CA ASP A 395 -15.28 27.79 -1.56
C ASP A 395 -14.63 27.33 -0.24
N ILE A 396 -13.46 27.89 0.08
CA ILE A 396 -12.66 27.53 1.27
C ILE A 396 -12.51 28.79 2.15
N PRO A 397 -13.05 28.80 3.38
CA PRO A 397 -12.86 29.91 4.31
C PRO A 397 -11.39 30.10 4.72
N LYS A 398 -11.01 31.35 5.02
CA LYS A 398 -9.73 31.71 5.61
C LYS A 398 -9.37 30.82 6.80
N GLY A 399 -8.12 30.37 6.84
CA GLY A 399 -7.56 29.57 7.94
C GLY A 399 -7.91 28.08 7.90
N MET A 400 -8.73 27.63 6.95
CA MET A 400 -8.94 26.20 6.69
C MET A 400 -7.70 25.60 6.01
N GLU A 401 -7.32 24.38 6.41
CA GLU A 401 -6.22 23.64 5.81
C GLU A 401 -6.52 23.27 4.35
N LEU A 402 -5.58 23.56 3.47
CA LEU A 402 -5.60 23.23 2.05
C LEU A 402 -5.01 21.84 1.85
N ASN A 403 -5.82 20.93 1.35
CA ASN A 403 -5.48 19.52 1.20
C ASN A 403 -6.01 18.98 -0.14
N PHE A 404 -5.32 17.99 -0.69
CA PHE A 404 -5.72 17.34 -1.93
C PHE A 404 -5.64 15.82 -1.79
N ASN A 405 -6.36 15.09 -2.65
CA ASN A 405 -6.22 13.65 -2.67
C ASN A 405 -4.98 13.27 -3.50
N TYR A 406 -4.05 12.54 -2.89
CA TYR A 406 -2.80 12.04 -3.49
C TYR A 406 -3.03 10.90 -4.51
N ASN A 407 -4.16 10.91 -5.22
CA ASN A 407 -4.60 9.90 -6.19
C ASN A 407 -3.74 9.83 -7.48
N LEU A 408 -2.64 10.58 -7.53
CA LEU A 408 -1.58 10.52 -8.54
C LEU A 408 -0.30 10.02 -7.88
N GLU A 409 -0.13 8.70 -7.86
CA GLU A 409 1.17 8.01 -7.82
C GLU A 409 2.22 8.59 -6.85
N CYS A 410 1.82 8.90 -5.60
CA CYS A 410 2.78 9.29 -4.56
C CYS A 410 3.60 8.08 -4.11
N LEU A 411 4.63 7.76 -4.88
CA LEU A 411 5.52 6.62 -4.70
C LEU A 411 6.18 6.65 -3.30
N GLY A 412 6.30 5.47 -2.68
CA GLY A 412 6.87 5.29 -1.33
C GLY A 412 5.84 5.26 -0.18
N ASN A 413 4.68 5.92 -0.32
CA ASN A 413 3.71 6.10 0.78
C ASN A 413 2.74 4.93 1.05
N GLY A 414 2.73 3.87 0.24
CA GLY A 414 1.67 2.84 0.23
C GLY A 414 1.51 1.97 1.50
N LYS A 415 2.33 2.18 2.54
CA LYS A 415 2.22 1.52 3.86
C LYS A 415 1.85 2.51 4.98
N THR A 416 1.77 3.80 4.70
CA THR A 416 1.54 4.86 5.69
C THR A 416 0.04 5.00 5.97
N ALA A 417 -0.35 4.87 7.24
CA ALA A 417 -1.74 5.05 7.67
C ALA A 417 -2.23 6.49 7.43
N CYS A 418 -3.43 6.63 6.87
CA CYS A 418 -4.03 7.92 6.55
C CYS A 418 -4.70 8.54 7.79
N LYS A 419 -4.23 9.71 8.22
CA LYS A 419 -4.72 10.43 9.40
C LYS A 419 -5.61 11.65 9.07
N CYS A 420 -6.23 11.68 7.89
CA CYS A 420 -7.00 12.85 7.42
C CYS A 420 -8.33 13.11 8.16
N GLY A 421 -8.82 12.16 8.97
CA GLY A 421 -10.06 12.30 9.75
C GLY A 421 -11.37 12.30 8.95
N ALA A 422 -11.32 12.19 7.62
CA ALA A 422 -12.51 12.18 6.77
C ALA A 422 -13.38 10.92 7.01
N PRO A 423 -14.73 11.01 6.97
CA PRO A 423 -15.62 9.88 7.21
C PRO A 423 -15.54 8.78 6.14
N ASN A 424 -15.04 9.12 4.95
CA ASN A 424 -14.78 8.20 3.83
C ASN A 424 -13.31 7.73 3.76
N CYS A 425 -12.51 7.94 4.82
CA CYS A 425 -11.08 7.64 4.81
C CYS A 425 -10.79 6.19 4.37
N SER A 426 -9.86 6.02 3.43
CA SER A 426 -9.43 4.71 2.92
C SER A 426 -8.48 3.96 3.87
N GLY A 427 -8.07 4.59 4.98
CA GLY A 427 -7.17 4.03 5.99
C GLY A 427 -5.67 4.14 5.67
N PHE A 428 -5.30 4.27 4.39
CA PHE A 428 -3.89 4.32 3.95
C PHE A 428 -3.68 5.38 2.86
N LEU A 429 -2.51 6.04 2.88
CA LEU A 429 -2.14 7.01 1.86
C LEU A 429 -2.04 6.33 0.49
N GLY A 430 -2.72 6.91 -0.52
CA GLY A 430 -2.73 6.39 -1.89
C GLY A 430 -3.80 5.33 -2.21
N VAL A 431 -4.59 4.87 -1.23
CA VAL A 431 -5.73 3.97 -1.48
C VAL A 431 -6.98 4.80 -1.78
N ARG A 432 -7.71 4.45 -2.85
CA ARG A 432 -8.94 5.15 -3.24
C ARG A 432 -10.03 5.01 -2.16
N PRO A 433 -10.69 6.11 -1.74
CA PRO A 433 -11.86 6.06 -0.85
C PRO A 433 -12.98 5.17 -1.40
N LYS A 434 -13.65 4.42 -0.52
CA LYS A 434 -14.89 3.70 -0.88
C LYS A 434 -16.04 4.71 -0.94
N ASN A 435 -16.43 5.12 -2.15
CA ASN A 435 -17.58 5.99 -2.34
C ASN A 435 -18.86 5.32 -1.80
N GLN A 436 -19.47 5.92 -0.78
CA GLN A 436 -20.86 5.60 -0.45
C GLN A 436 -21.76 6.08 -1.59
N LEU A 437 -22.62 5.18 -2.09
CA LEU A 437 -23.68 5.53 -3.03
C LEU A 437 -24.56 6.63 -2.41
N SER A 438 -24.85 7.68 -3.18
CA SER A 438 -25.49 8.90 -2.68
C SER A 438 -26.85 8.63 -2.01
N ALA A 439 -27.12 9.38 -0.93
CA ALA A 439 -28.23 9.15 0.00
C ALA A 439 -29.64 9.34 -0.60
N GLU A 440 -29.77 9.73 -1.87
CA GLU A 440 -31.05 9.97 -2.54
C GLU A 440 -31.84 8.69 -2.82
N LYS A 441 -31.18 7.53 -3.00
CA LYS A 441 -31.86 6.25 -3.26
C LYS A 441 -32.47 5.58 -2.01
N LEU A 442 -32.21 6.08 -0.80
CA LEU A 442 -32.72 5.48 0.45
C LEU A 442 -34.17 5.88 0.79
N LYS A 443 -34.66 7.02 0.29
CA LYS A 443 -36.00 7.55 0.64
C LYS A 443 -37.19 6.81 -0.02
N LEU A 444 -36.95 5.80 -0.85
CA LEU A 444 -37.98 5.08 -1.62
C LEU A 444 -38.34 3.68 -1.08
N LYS A 445 -37.85 3.28 0.11
CA LYS A 445 -38.14 1.95 0.70
C LYS A 445 -38.76 1.95 2.11
N GLU A 446 -39.03 3.10 2.70
CA GLU A 446 -39.80 3.19 3.96
C GLU A 446 -41.31 3.23 3.69
N GLY A 447 -41.87 2.08 3.28
CA GLY A 447 -43.24 2.06 2.76
C GLY A 447 -43.90 0.69 2.66
N LYS A 448 -43.78 -0.19 3.67
CA LYS A 448 -44.73 -1.30 3.92
C LYS A 448 -44.65 -1.85 5.35
N ARG A 449 -45.81 -2.22 5.89
CA ARG A 449 -46.06 -2.52 7.32
C ARG A 449 -45.56 -3.91 7.76
N LYS A 450 -45.30 -4.06 9.06
CA LYS A 450 -44.87 -5.31 9.74
C LYS A 450 -46.01 -6.32 9.88
N VAL A 451 -45.73 -7.61 9.61
CA VAL A 451 -46.54 -8.80 9.97
C VAL A 451 -45.56 -9.96 10.31
N PRO A 452 -45.81 -10.86 11.29
CA PRO A 452 -44.73 -11.61 11.93
C PRO A 452 -44.36 -12.99 11.30
N MET A 453 -43.05 -13.18 11.12
CA MET A 453 -42.20 -14.37 11.36
C MET A 453 -42.75 -15.80 11.14
N LYS A 454 -42.16 -16.52 10.16
CA LYS A 454 -41.94 -17.98 10.18
C LYS A 454 -40.50 -18.33 9.76
N LYS A 455 -39.99 -19.47 10.24
CA LYS A 455 -38.58 -19.95 10.20
C LYS A 455 -38.09 -20.37 8.79
N LYS A 456 -36.75 -20.58 8.69
CA LYS A 456 -35.91 -21.16 7.58
C LYS A 456 -35.39 -20.11 6.57
N THR A 457 -34.15 -20.12 6.05
CA THR A 457 -32.94 -20.98 6.23
C THR A 457 -31.66 -20.11 6.13
N LYS A 458 -30.53 -20.61 6.65
CA LYS A 458 -29.14 -20.13 6.47
C LYS A 458 -28.89 -19.46 5.10
N GLN A 459 -28.58 -18.16 5.09
CA GLN A 459 -28.17 -17.42 3.88
C GLN A 459 -26.66 -17.57 3.65
N GLU A 460 -26.27 -17.85 2.41
CA GLU A 460 -24.88 -17.89 1.98
C GLU A 460 -24.29 -16.48 1.84
N VAL A 461 -23.00 -16.35 2.13
CA VAL A 461 -22.22 -15.13 1.85
C VAL A 461 -22.00 -15.05 0.34
N THR A 462 -22.75 -14.19 -0.35
CA THR A 462 -22.49 -13.88 -1.76
C THR A 462 -21.28 -12.95 -1.85
N LYS A 463 -20.11 -13.52 -2.13
CA LYS A 463 -18.90 -12.79 -2.50
C LYS A 463 -19.16 -11.96 -3.76
N GLU A 464 -18.55 -10.77 -3.84
CA GLU A 464 -18.60 -9.92 -5.04
C GLU A 464 -18.04 -10.68 -6.25
N ARG A 465 -18.61 -10.41 -7.43
CA ARG A 465 -18.25 -11.06 -8.70
C ARG A 465 -17.40 -10.10 -9.50
N GLU A 466 -16.58 -10.64 -10.41
CA GLU A 466 -15.79 -9.82 -11.32
C GLU A 466 -16.71 -9.12 -12.33
N ASP A 467 -16.39 -7.89 -12.73
CA ASP A 467 -17.15 -7.08 -13.69
C ASP A 467 -16.58 -7.15 -15.14
N GLU A 468 -15.43 -7.80 -15.31
CA GLU A 468 -14.68 -7.95 -16.56
C GLU A 468 -14.70 -9.43 -17.03
N CYS A 469 -14.81 -9.64 -18.34
CA CYS A 469 -14.82 -10.99 -18.93
C CYS A 469 -13.48 -11.70 -18.71
N PHE A 470 -13.47 -12.80 -17.95
CA PHE A 470 -12.25 -13.57 -17.63
C PHE A 470 -11.58 -14.29 -18.83
N SER A 471 -12.12 -14.13 -20.04
CA SER A 471 -11.52 -14.64 -21.29
C SER A 471 -10.85 -13.54 -22.12
N CYS A 472 -11.38 -12.30 -22.13
CA CYS A 472 -10.84 -11.20 -22.95
C CYS A 472 -10.41 -9.94 -22.19
N GLY A 473 -10.74 -9.82 -20.91
CA GLY A 473 -10.46 -8.63 -20.08
C GLY A 473 -11.46 -7.48 -20.24
N ASP A 474 -12.35 -7.52 -21.24
CA ASP A 474 -13.30 -6.44 -21.49
C ASP A 474 -14.55 -6.51 -20.60
N GLY A 475 -15.05 -5.34 -20.19
CA GLY A 475 -16.40 -5.19 -19.62
C GLY A 475 -17.49 -5.25 -20.70
N GLY A 476 -18.70 -5.69 -20.35
CA GLY A 476 -19.79 -5.81 -21.32
C GLY A 476 -20.97 -6.65 -20.83
N GLN A 477 -21.70 -7.29 -21.76
CA GLN A 477 -22.84 -8.15 -21.40
C GLN A 477 -22.37 -9.55 -20.96
N ILE A 478 -21.84 -9.60 -19.75
CA ILE A 478 -21.24 -10.80 -19.14
C ILE A 478 -22.25 -11.82 -18.57
N VAL A 479 -21.84 -13.09 -18.52
CA VAL A 479 -22.55 -14.26 -18.00
C VAL A 479 -21.82 -14.73 -16.74
N SER A 480 -22.52 -14.80 -15.61
CA SER A 480 -21.93 -15.16 -14.31
C SER A 480 -21.95 -16.68 -14.07
N CYS A 481 -20.83 -17.28 -13.65
CA CYS A 481 -20.81 -18.68 -13.19
C CYS A 481 -21.71 -18.88 -11.95
N LYS A 482 -22.51 -19.96 -11.91
CA LYS A 482 -23.39 -20.27 -10.78
C LYS A 482 -22.83 -21.29 -9.78
N LYS A 483 -21.59 -21.78 -9.95
CA LYS A 483 -20.92 -22.64 -8.96
C LYS A 483 -20.65 -21.83 -7.67
N PRO A 484 -20.97 -22.34 -6.47
CA PRO A 484 -20.75 -21.63 -5.21
C PRO A 484 -19.28 -21.21 -5.05
N GLY A 485 -19.06 -19.94 -4.66
CA GLY A 485 -17.72 -19.39 -4.44
C GLY A 485 -16.96 -18.94 -5.70
N CYS A 486 -17.45 -19.20 -6.91
CA CYS A 486 -16.80 -18.77 -8.15
C CYS A 486 -17.14 -17.29 -8.49
N PRO A 487 -16.15 -16.38 -8.56
CA PRO A 487 -16.37 -14.98 -8.91
C PRO A 487 -16.47 -14.74 -10.43
N LYS A 488 -16.03 -15.71 -11.26
CA LYS A 488 -15.77 -15.53 -12.69
C LYS A 488 -17.02 -15.24 -13.54
N VAL A 489 -16.81 -14.40 -14.54
CA VAL A 489 -17.81 -13.95 -15.52
C VAL A 489 -17.21 -13.94 -16.93
N TYR A 490 -18.04 -14.09 -17.95
CA TYR A 490 -17.59 -14.27 -19.34
C TYR A 490 -18.61 -13.70 -20.34
N HIS A 491 -18.19 -13.20 -21.50
CA HIS A 491 -19.12 -13.03 -22.62
C HIS A 491 -19.61 -14.40 -23.11
N ALA A 492 -20.86 -14.47 -23.59
CA ALA A 492 -21.39 -15.69 -24.19
C ALA A 492 -20.58 -16.07 -25.45
N ASP A 493 -20.20 -15.07 -26.24
CA ASP A 493 -19.44 -15.23 -27.48
C ASP A 493 -17.99 -15.70 -27.21
N CYS A 494 -17.34 -15.17 -26.16
CA CYS A 494 -16.02 -15.66 -25.69
C CYS A 494 -16.02 -17.10 -25.15
N LEU A 495 -17.18 -17.75 -25.10
CA LEU A 495 -17.36 -19.16 -24.73
C LEU A 495 -17.98 -19.99 -25.87
N ASN A 496 -18.10 -19.41 -27.08
CA ASN A 496 -18.80 -20.00 -28.23
C ASN A 496 -20.27 -20.41 -27.94
N LEU A 497 -20.92 -19.74 -26.98
CA LEU A 497 -22.30 -20.01 -26.59
C LEU A 497 -23.27 -19.19 -27.45
N ALA A 498 -23.78 -19.80 -28.53
CA ALA A 498 -24.71 -19.17 -29.47
C ALA A 498 -26.01 -18.59 -28.84
N LYS A 499 -26.33 -18.94 -27.58
CA LYS A 499 -27.37 -18.31 -26.76
C LYS A 499 -26.92 -18.27 -25.30
N ARG A 500 -27.32 -17.22 -24.58
CA ARG A 500 -27.06 -17.06 -23.15
C ARG A 500 -27.63 -18.25 -22.35
N PRO A 501 -26.85 -18.93 -21.49
CA PRO A 501 -27.36 -20.05 -20.70
C PRO A 501 -28.51 -19.66 -19.77
N ALA A 502 -29.61 -20.42 -19.83
CA ALA A 502 -30.72 -20.30 -18.90
C ALA A 502 -30.57 -21.34 -17.77
N GLY A 503 -30.67 -20.91 -16.51
CA GLY A 503 -30.61 -21.79 -15.34
C GLY A 503 -29.23 -21.85 -14.66
N ARG A 504 -28.90 -23.02 -14.08
CA ARG A 504 -27.62 -23.25 -13.38
C ARG A 504 -26.54 -23.62 -14.39
N TRP A 505 -25.75 -22.64 -14.80
CA TRP A 505 -24.58 -22.82 -15.67
C TRP A 505 -23.28 -22.64 -14.88
N GLU A 506 -22.29 -23.49 -15.15
CA GLU A 506 -20.95 -23.46 -14.56
C GLU A 506 -19.90 -23.20 -15.65
N CYS A 507 -18.87 -22.43 -15.33
CA CYS A 507 -17.86 -22.01 -16.30
C CYS A 507 -16.76 -23.06 -16.55
N PRO A 508 -16.04 -23.00 -17.70
CA PRO A 508 -14.97 -23.94 -18.04
C PRO A 508 -13.84 -24.04 -17.00
N TRP A 509 -13.57 -22.97 -16.24
CA TRP A 509 -12.59 -22.89 -15.14
C TRP A 509 -12.81 -23.87 -13.96
N HIS A 510 -13.73 -24.82 -14.11
CA HIS A 510 -13.99 -25.92 -13.18
C HIS A 510 -13.79 -27.30 -13.80
N GLN A 511 -13.38 -27.37 -15.08
CA GLN A 511 -13.18 -28.58 -15.86
C GLN A 511 -11.75 -28.59 -16.41
N CYS A 512 -11.07 -29.73 -16.26
CA CYS A 512 -9.70 -29.89 -16.73
C CYS A 512 -9.65 -29.87 -18.26
N ASP A 513 -8.89 -28.95 -18.86
CA ASP A 513 -8.88 -28.79 -20.33
C ASP A 513 -8.42 -30.05 -21.08
N ILE A 514 -7.61 -30.89 -20.44
CA ILE A 514 -7.07 -32.13 -21.01
C ILE A 514 -8.06 -33.30 -20.95
N CYS A 515 -8.96 -33.35 -19.95
CA CYS A 515 -9.79 -34.56 -19.73
C CYS A 515 -11.23 -34.33 -19.24
N GLY A 516 -11.69 -33.09 -19.10
CA GLY A 516 -13.04 -32.71 -18.67
C GLY A 516 -13.40 -33.05 -17.20
N LYS A 517 -12.54 -33.78 -16.47
CA LYS A 517 -12.71 -34.04 -15.01
C LYS A 517 -12.69 -32.73 -14.22
N GLU A 518 -13.25 -32.74 -13.00
CA GLU A 518 -13.23 -31.55 -12.13
C GLU A 518 -11.79 -31.04 -11.89
N ALA A 519 -11.59 -29.75 -12.15
CA ALA A 519 -10.30 -29.09 -11.98
C ALA A 519 -9.99 -28.84 -10.49
N ALA A 520 -8.72 -28.98 -10.14
CA ALA A 520 -8.20 -28.85 -8.77
C ALA A 520 -7.11 -27.78 -8.65
N SER A 521 -6.65 -27.22 -9.77
CA SER A 521 -5.68 -26.14 -9.85
C SER A 521 -5.99 -25.32 -11.10
N PHE A 522 -5.86 -24.00 -11.01
CA PHE A 522 -6.50 -23.07 -11.94
C PHE A 522 -5.51 -21.98 -12.35
N CYS A 523 -5.49 -21.58 -13.62
CA CYS A 523 -4.80 -20.36 -14.01
C CYS A 523 -5.56 -19.14 -13.45
N GLU A 524 -4.82 -18.16 -12.92
CA GLU A 524 -5.40 -16.89 -12.45
C GLU A 524 -5.53 -15.84 -13.55
N MET A 525 -4.92 -16.08 -14.72
CA MET A 525 -4.84 -15.11 -15.83
C MET A 525 -5.71 -15.48 -17.04
N CYS A 526 -6.16 -16.74 -17.15
CA CYS A 526 -7.05 -17.21 -18.22
C CYS A 526 -7.97 -18.35 -17.74
N PRO A 527 -8.94 -18.78 -18.57
CA PRO A 527 -9.89 -19.84 -18.20
C PRO A 527 -9.28 -21.23 -17.98
N ASN A 528 -8.02 -21.46 -18.34
CA ASN A 528 -7.39 -22.78 -18.31
C ASN A 528 -7.31 -23.34 -16.88
N SER A 529 -7.62 -24.61 -16.71
CA SER A 529 -7.61 -25.30 -15.42
C SER A 529 -7.33 -26.79 -15.56
N TYR A 530 -6.77 -27.40 -14.51
CA TYR A 530 -6.25 -28.77 -14.56
C TYR A 530 -6.65 -29.58 -13.32
N CYS A 531 -6.89 -30.88 -13.52
CA CYS A 531 -7.12 -31.82 -12.42
C CYS A 531 -5.79 -32.19 -11.73
N LYS A 532 -5.85 -32.94 -10.63
CA LYS A 532 -4.65 -33.36 -9.87
C LYS A 532 -3.66 -34.19 -10.70
N GLU A 533 -4.14 -34.93 -11.71
CA GLU A 533 -3.33 -35.76 -12.60
C GLU A 533 -2.63 -34.94 -13.70
N HIS A 534 -3.13 -33.74 -14.02
CA HIS A 534 -2.69 -32.94 -15.17
C HIS A 534 -2.16 -31.54 -14.81
N ARG A 535 -2.07 -31.21 -13.52
CA ARG A 535 -1.51 -29.92 -13.05
C ARG A 535 0.02 -29.84 -13.13
N GLU A 536 0.69 -30.98 -13.14
CA GLU A 536 2.16 -31.06 -13.10
C GLU A 536 2.72 -30.76 -14.50
N GLY A 537 3.65 -29.80 -14.58
CA GLY A 537 4.15 -29.23 -15.84
C GLY A 537 3.21 -28.25 -16.55
N MET A 538 1.91 -28.22 -16.23
CA MET A 538 0.92 -27.35 -16.90
C MET A 538 0.64 -26.02 -16.17
N LEU A 539 0.95 -25.93 -14.87
CA LEU A 539 0.85 -24.71 -14.07
C LEU A 539 2.15 -24.43 -13.31
N PHE A 540 2.61 -23.18 -13.36
CA PHE A 540 3.77 -22.69 -12.62
C PHE A 540 3.41 -21.43 -11.82
N ILE A 541 4.25 -21.08 -10.84
CA ILE A 541 4.13 -19.79 -10.12
C ILE A 541 4.95 -18.77 -10.90
N SER A 542 4.27 -17.77 -11.46
CA SER A 542 4.89 -16.66 -12.17
C SER A 542 5.84 -15.90 -11.26
N LYS A 543 7.10 -15.73 -11.67
CA LYS A 543 8.11 -14.95 -10.94
C LYS A 543 7.87 -13.42 -11.02
N LEU A 544 6.96 -12.97 -11.89
CA LEU A 544 6.67 -11.55 -12.10
C LEU A 544 5.61 -11.01 -11.13
N ASP A 545 4.60 -11.81 -10.81
CA ASP A 545 3.45 -11.41 -9.99
C ASP A 545 3.02 -12.44 -8.92
N GLY A 546 3.71 -13.58 -8.82
CA GLY A 546 3.47 -14.61 -7.82
C GLY A 546 2.21 -15.46 -8.02
N LYS A 547 1.50 -15.28 -9.14
CA LYS A 547 0.24 -15.99 -9.42
C LYS A 547 0.45 -17.34 -10.08
N LEU A 548 -0.54 -18.22 -9.93
CA LEU A 548 -0.56 -19.51 -10.63
C LEU A 548 -0.96 -19.31 -12.11
N SER A 549 -0.04 -19.58 -13.03
CA SER A 549 -0.19 -19.34 -14.48
C SER A 549 0.03 -20.62 -15.28
N CYS A 550 -0.67 -20.77 -16.41
CA CYS A 550 -0.45 -21.87 -17.36
C CYS A 550 0.65 -21.55 -18.38
N SER A 551 1.12 -22.56 -19.11
CA SER A 551 2.18 -22.46 -20.12
C SER A 551 1.92 -21.43 -21.24
N GLU A 552 0.67 -21.10 -21.57
CA GLU A 552 0.33 -20.01 -22.52
C GLU A 552 0.72 -18.61 -22.00
N HIS A 553 1.03 -18.48 -20.71
CA HIS A 553 1.56 -17.28 -20.08
C HIS A 553 3.02 -17.44 -19.64
N ASP A 554 3.69 -18.53 -20.03
CA ASP A 554 5.14 -18.67 -19.81
C ASP A 554 5.89 -17.75 -20.79
N PRO A 555 6.71 -16.79 -20.31
CA PRO A 555 7.56 -15.99 -21.18
C PRO A 555 8.64 -16.81 -21.92
N CYS A 556 8.86 -18.08 -21.55
CA CYS A 556 9.99 -18.92 -21.98
C CYS A 556 9.68 -19.94 -23.09
N GLY A 557 8.41 -20.16 -23.46
CA GLY A 557 8.03 -21.13 -24.49
C GLY A 557 7.64 -22.53 -23.96
N PRO A 558 7.39 -23.51 -24.85
CA PRO A 558 6.68 -24.74 -24.50
C PRO A 558 7.53 -25.87 -23.86
N ASP A 559 8.85 -25.73 -23.78
CA ASP A 559 9.74 -26.77 -23.24
C ASP A 559 9.99 -26.56 -21.73
N PRO A 560 9.81 -27.58 -20.87
CA PRO A 560 10.08 -27.46 -19.43
C PRO A 560 11.56 -27.20 -19.12
N LEU A 561 11.84 -26.27 -18.22
CA LEU A 561 13.20 -26.02 -17.71
C LEU A 561 13.60 -27.08 -16.67
N GLU A 562 14.85 -27.56 -16.76
CA GLU A 562 15.47 -28.43 -15.76
C GLU A 562 15.67 -27.69 -14.41
N PRO A 563 15.62 -28.39 -13.25
CA PRO A 563 15.73 -27.77 -11.94
C PRO A 563 17.06 -27.01 -11.74
N GLY A 564 16.99 -25.68 -11.79
CA GLY A 564 18.13 -24.78 -11.54
C GLY A 564 18.63 -24.03 -12.77
N GLU A 565 18.08 -24.24 -13.96
CA GLU A 565 18.43 -23.43 -15.14
C GLU A 565 17.87 -22.00 -15.05
N ILE A 566 18.68 -21.01 -15.44
CA ILE A 566 18.28 -19.60 -15.56
C ILE A 566 18.60 -19.17 -16.99
N ARG A 567 17.58 -18.72 -17.74
CA ARG A 567 17.74 -18.07 -19.04
C ARG A 567 17.27 -16.63 -18.98
N GLU A 568 18.00 -15.73 -19.63
CA GLU A 568 17.66 -14.31 -19.71
C GLU A 568 16.63 -14.03 -20.82
N TYR A 569 15.89 -12.94 -20.65
CA TYR A 569 14.79 -12.55 -21.53
C TYR A 569 15.28 -11.81 -22.79
N ASP A 570 14.99 -12.33 -23.98
CA ASP A 570 15.17 -11.59 -25.25
C ASP A 570 13.85 -10.90 -25.68
N PRO A 571 13.78 -9.56 -25.75
CA PRO A 571 12.57 -8.83 -26.13
C PRO A 571 12.05 -9.09 -27.55
N ARG A 572 12.83 -9.75 -28.43
CA ARG A 572 12.54 -9.82 -29.89
C ARG A 572 11.54 -10.91 -30.31
N ALA A 573 11.14 -11.80 -29.41
CA ALA A 573 10.30 -12.97 -29.76
C ALA A 573 8.79 -12.69 -29.97
N LYS A 574 8.34 -11.43 -29.97
CA LYS A 574 6.90 -11.09 -29.79
C LYS A 574 6.01 -11.08 -31.06
N MET A 575 6.42 -11.68 -32.17
CA MET A 575 5.69 -11.62 -33.46
C MET A 575 5.45 -12.97 -34.16
N SER A 576 4.76 -13.93 -33.52
CA SER A 576 4.17 -15.09 -34.25
C SER A 576 3.12 -15.94 -33.49
N CYS A 577 2.23 -15.37 -32.67
CA CYS A 577 1.30 -16.18 -31.84
C CYS A 577 -0.18 -15.75 -31.87
N TRP A 578 -0.70 -15.25 -32.99
CA TRP A 578 -2.15 -15.11 -33.23
C TRP A 578 -2.52 -15.72 -34.58
N ALA A 579 -2.86 -17.01 -34.58
CA ALA A 579 -3.40 -17.74 -35.73
C ALA A 579 -4.60 -18.60 -35.27
N PRO A 580 -5.74 -18.63 -35.99
CA PRO A 580 -6.91 -19.41 -35.56
C PRO A 580 -6.66 -20.92 -35.72
N ILE A 581 -7.04 -21.69 -34.70
CA ILE A 581 -6.96 -23.16 -34.73
C ILE A 581 -8.07 -23.71 -35.62
N ASN A 582 -7.69 -24.37 -36.72
CA ASN A 582 -8.60 -25.11 -37.60
C ASN A 582 -8.67 -26.58 -37.14
N PRO A 583 -9.86 -27.23 -37.07
CA PRO A 583 -9.98 -28.61 -36.62
C PRO A 583 -9.71 -29.64 -37.73
N ALA A 584 -9.12 -30.78 -37.36
CA ALA A 584 -8.81 -31.92 -38.22
C ALA A 584 -9.54 -33.20 -37.72
N PRO A 585 -9.72 -34.25 -38.54
CA PRO A 585 -11.08 -34.56 -38.99
C PRO A 585 -11.70 -35.84 -38.40
N ARG A 586 -13.03 -35.97 -38.53
CA ARG A 586 -13.73 -37.26 -38.47
C ARG A 586 -14.54 -37.51 -39.75
N SER A 587 -14.66 -38.78 -40.09
CA SER A 587 -15.05 -39.34 -41.38
C SER A 587 -16.53 -39.21 -41.77
N PHE A 588 -16.77 -38.98 -43.07
CA PHE A 588 -17.94 -39.38 -43.88
C PHE A 588 -19.37 -39.21 -43.32
N CYS A 589 -20.18 -38.33 -43.95
CA CYS A 589 -21.29 -38.80 -44.83
C CYS A 589 -21.95 -37.66 -45.66
N ALA A 590 -22.15 -37.91 -46.97
CA ALA A 590 -23.22 -37.46 -47.87
C ALA A 590 -23.72 -35.98 -47.98
N MET A 591 -23.58 -35.48 -49.23
CA MET A 591 -24.55 -34.71 -50.06
C MET A 591 -24.57 -33.16 -50.15
N CYS A 592 -24.56 -32.71 -51.42
CA CYS A 592 -25.16 -31.50 -52.02
C CYS A 592 -24.53 -30.10 -51.79
N SER A 593 -23.50 -29.81 -52.60
CA SER A 593 -23.51 -28.89 -53.77
C SER A 593 -24.41 -27.63 -53.82
N VAL A 594 -23.96 -26.64 -54.63
CA VAL A 594 -24.67 -25.42 -55.14
C VAL A 594 -24.54 -24.18 -54.22
N PHE A 595 -24.03 -22.99 -54.61
CA PHE A 595 -23.59 -22.45 -55.92
C PHE A 595 -22.51 -21.32 -55.77
N CYS A 596 -21.66 -21.19 -56.81
CA CYS A 596 -21.18 -19.95 -57.49
C CYS A 596 -20.79 -18.69 -56.67
N ALA A 597 -19.50 -18.30 -56.62
CA ALA A 597 -18.79 -17.39 -57.57
C ALA A 597 -19.08 -15.87 -57.31
N ARG A 598 -18.27 -14.86 -57.69
CA ARG A 598 -17.12 -14.75 -58.60
C ARG A 598 -16.40 -13.39 -58.37
N ILE A 599 -15.12 -13.29 -58.77
CA ILE A 599 -14.37 -12.12 -59.34
C ILE A 599 -13.05 -11.75 -58.63
N GLN A 600 -11.97 -12.02 -59.36
CA GLN A 600 -10.62 -11.40 -59.39
C GLN A 600 -10.52 -10.65 -60.76
N PRO A 601 -9.41 -10.01 -61.22
CA PRO A 601 -8.04 -9.85 -60.68
C PRO A 601 -7.66 -8.32 -60.61
N ASP A 602 -6.43 -7.77 -60.74
CA ASP A 602 -5.03 -8.25 -60.86
C ASP A 602 -4.04 -7.12 -60.47
N LEU A 603 -2.77 -7.46 -60.18
CA LEU A 603 -1.54 -6.99 -60.85
C LEU A 603 -0.25 -7.25 -60.01
N THR A 604 0.85 -7.51 -60.71
CA THR A 604 2.19 -7.88 -60.20
C THR A 604 3.29 -6.98 -60.77
N LEU A 605 4.56 -7.26 -60.38
CA LEU A 605 5.85 -6.69 -60.88
C LEU A 605 6.35 -5.41 -60.17
N ALA A 606 7.66 -5.14 -60.01
CA ALA A 606 8.83 -6.04 -59.95
C ALA A 606 10.06 -5.35 -59.29
N VAL A 607 10.84 -6.20 -58.63
CA VAL A 607 12.24 -6.20 -58.17
C VAL A 607 13.28 -5.37 -58.95
N GLY A 608 14.29 -4.87 -58.20
CA GLY A 608 15.68 -4.58 -58.63
C GLY A 608 16.54 -4.29 -57.39
N GLU A 609 17.30 -5.26 -56.86
CA GLU A 609 18.74 -5.52 -57.11
C GLU A 609 19.71 -4.39 -56.71
N PHE A 610 20.61 -4.68 -55.77
CA PHE A 610 22.06 -4.56 -55.98
C PHE A 610 22.84 -5.43 -54.96
N ASP A 611 23.98 -5.97 -55.40
CA ASP A 611 24.72 -7.06 -54.78
C ASP A 611 25.96 -6.60 -53.99
N LEU A 612 26.54 -7.50 -53.16
CA LEU A 612 28.00 -7.79 -53.05
C LEU A 612 28.45 -8.45 -51.71
N THR A 613 28.37 -9.80 -51.70
CA THR A 613 29.45 -10.77 -51.38
C THR A 613 30.50 -10.61 -50.25
N HIS A 614 30.77 -11.75 -49.59
CA HIS A 614 32.02 -12.27 -48.94
C HIS A 614 31.80 -12.70 -47.48
N SER A 615 31.63 -13.98 -47.10
CA SER A 615 32.46 -15.20 -47.27
C SER A 615 33.64 -15.33 -46.28
N GLY A 616 33.64 -16.41 -45.47
CA GLY A 616 34.75 -16.75 -44.55
C GLY A 616 34.39 -17.86 -43.55
N ARG A 617 35.10 -18.99 -43.58
CA ARG A 617 34.88 -20.18 -42.71
C ARG A 617 36.04 -20.39 -41.72
N PHE A 618 35.82 -21.35 -40.81
CA PHE A 618 36.80 -22.19 -40.06
C PHE A 618 37.23 -21.77 -38.64
N ALA A 619 36.55 -22.41 -37.66
CA ALA A 619 37.07 -23.50 -36.81
C ALA A 619 38.22 -23.25 -35.79
N PRO A 620 38.31 -24.05 -34.71
CA PRO A 620 38.89 -23.60 -33.43
C PRO A 620 40.22 -24.27 -33.06
N ASN A 621 40.94 -23.72 -32.06
CA ASN A 621 41.59 -24.58 -31.07
C ASN A 621 41.87 -23.93 -29.70
N LYS A 622 42.13 -24.81 -28.71
CA LYS A 622 42.40 -24.54 -27.29
C LYS A 622 43.83 -24.03 -27.07
N GLN A 623 44.08 -23.19 -26.05
CA GLN A 623 44.80 -23.57 -24.80
C GLN A 623 45.21 -22.40 -23.88
N ASN A 624 45.23 -22.72 -22.57
CA ASN A 624 46.13 -22.26 -21.50
C ASN A 624 46.11 -20.82 -20.94
N MET A 625 45.75 -20.77 -19.65
CA MET A 625 46.53 -20.19 -18.53
C MET A 625 47.31 -18.88 -18.76
N SER A 626 46.95 -17.83 -18.02
CA SER A 626 47.63 -17.53 -16.74
C SER A 626 47.08 -16.32 -15.99
N ILE A 627 47.29 -16.35 -14.67
CA ILE A 627 46.99 -15.31 -13.69
C ILE A 627 48.09 -14.23 -13.69
N LYS A 628 47.70 -12.95 -13.62
CA LYS A 628 48.39 -11.82 -12.95
C LYS A 628 47.39 -10.65 -12.89
N ARG A 629 46.84 -10.29 -11.73
CA ARG A 629 47.41 -9.36 -10.73
C ARG A 629 47.87 -8.02 -11.32
N SER A 630 46.99 -7.03 -11.20
CA SER A 630 47.26 -5.68 -10.69
C SER A 630 45.95 -5.13 -10.15
#